data_AF-A0A087V190-F1
#
_entry.id   AF-A0A087V190-F1
#
_cell.length_a   1.000
_cell.length_b   1.000
_cell.length_c   1.000
_cell.angle_alpha   90.00
_cell.angle_beta   90.00
_cell.angle_gamma   90.00
#
_symmetry.space_group_name_H-M   'P 1'
#
loop_
_entity.id
_entity.type
_entity.pdbx_description
1 polymer ?
#
loop_
_entity_poly.entity_id
_entity_poly.type
_entity_poly.pdbx_seq_one_letter_code
_entity_poly.pdbx_strand_id
1 'polypeptide(L)'
;MKGGDIHIKVFSTDDYRKTTKFLDEQNLLYHTFPLPKDKPIRVVIKKLPAFTKVEDIKKELIEKQIPVLNVRQVIKNVDGEIIKLPTFVVETERSVQGKLIDKVTHLTDLGITVERFNTTPGPKQCHNCQRYGHSRGHCKHQARCLKCGEKHPTHEYCFLNNVYIQPPSAEHNHEILLYD
;
A
#
# COMPACT_ATOMS: atom_id res chain seq x y z
N MET A 1 22.54 4.04 21.28
CA MET A 1 23.04 5.00 20.27
C MET A 1 21.95 6.05 20.05
N LYS A 2 22.16 7.28 20.54
CA LYS A 2 21.20 8.39 20.39
C LYS A 2 21.44 9.02 19.01
N GLY A 3 20.59 8.70 18.03
CA GLY A 3 20.64 9.31 16.69
C GLY A 3 20.10 10.73 16.73
N GLY A 4 20.78 11.65 16.05
CA GLY A 4 20.45 13.08 15.95
C GLY A 4 19.27 13.40 15.02
N ASP A 5 18.18 12.64 15.13
CA ASP A 5 16.97 12.89 14.35
C ASP A 5 16.13 13.99 15.02
N ILE A 6 15.67 14.96 14.24
CA ILE A 6 14.78 16.04 14.71
C ILE A 6 13.33 15.60 14.50
N HIS A 7 12.54 15.61 15.57
CA HIS A 7 11.12 15.29 15.54
C HIS A 7 10.27 16.55 15.62
N ILE A 8 9.58 16.89 14.53
CA ILE A 8 8.64 18.02 14.47
C ILE A 8 7.23 17.47 14.68
N LYS A 9 6.54 17.97 15.72
CA LYS A 9 5.12 17.66 15.97
C LYS A 9 4.26 18.82 15.50
N VAL A 10 3.32 18.53 14.61
CA VAL A 10 2.33 19.48 14.10
C VAL A 10 0.94 19.05 14.55
N PHE A 11 0.10 20.00 14.93
CA PHE A 11 -1.25 19.74 15.49
C PHE A 11 -2.39 20.05 14.53
N SER A 12 -2.14 20.87 13.50
CA SER A 12 -3.10 21.19 12.44
C SER A 12 -2.75 20.47 11.13
N THR A 13 -3.78 20.12 10.36
CA THR A 13 -3.59 19.58 9.01
C THR A 13 -2.98 20.60 8.06
N ASP A 14 -3.21 21.88 8.30
CA ASP A 14 -2.66 22.96 7.47
C ASP A 14 -1.18 23.17 7.78
N ASP A 15 -0.79 23.14 9.05
CA ASP A 15 0.60 23.22 9.46
C ASP A 15 1.39 22.01 8.96
N TYR A 16 0.79 20.82 8.99
CA TYR A 16 1.37 19.63 8.36
C TYR A 16 1.69 19.88 6.88
N ARG A 17 0.72 20.38 6.11
CA ARG A 17 0.89 20.66 4.67
C ARG A 17 1.94 21.74 4.41
N LYS A 18 1.92 22.82 5.19
CA LYS A 18 2.91 23.91 5.09
C LYS A 18 4.32 23.40 5.40
N THR A 19 4.46 22.60 6.45
CA THR A 19 5.74 22.01 6.86
C THR A 19 6.28 21.07 5.79
N THR A 20 5.47 20.13 5.28
CA THR A 20 5.92 19.22 4.21
C THR A 20 6.29 19.96 2.95
N LYS A 21 5.54 21.00 2.58
CA LYS A 21 5.84 21.85 1.43
C LYS A 21 7.18 22.57 1.61
N PHE A 22 7.42 23.18 2.77
CA PHE A 22 8.69 23.82 3.08
C PHE A 22 9.87 22.84 3.04
N LEU A 23 9.72 21.64 3.61
CA LEU A 23 10.77 20.62 3.59
C LEU A 23 11.07 20.14 2.16
N ASP A 24 10.05 19.99 1.32
CA ASP A 24 10.20 19.66 -0.10
C ASP A 24 10.90 20.80 -0.87
N GLU A 25 10.53 22.06 -0.63
CA GLU A 25 11.16 23.25 -1.25
C GLU A 25 12.64 23.39 -0.88
N GLN A 26 13.00 23.04 0.35
CA GLN A 26 14.40 23.01 0.82
C GLN A 26 15.14 21.72 0.45
N ASN A 27 14.49 20.79 -0.25
CA ASN A 27 15.03 19.48 -0.66
C ASN A 27 15.64 18.68 0.52
N LEU A 28 14.98 18.74 1.68
CA LEU A 28 15.44 18.05 2.88
C LEU A 28 14.98 16.59 2.88
N LEU A 29 15.79 15.71 3.48
CA LEU A 29 15.44 14.31 3.66
C LEU A 29 14.60 14.14 4.92
N TYR A 30 13.37 13.69 4.78
CA TYR A 30 12.47 13.47 5.91
C TYR A 30 11.55 12.27 5.69
N HIS A 31 10.76 11.93 6.70
CA HIS A 31 9.64 11.03 6.55
C HIS A 31 8.49 11.54 7.41
N THR A 32 7.27 11.19 7.05
CA THR A 32 6.06 11.56 7.79
C THR A 32 5.16 10.35 7.98
N PHE A 33 3.98 10.60 8.54
CA PHE A 33 2.96 9.60 8.77
C PHE A 33 1.64 10.06 8.15
N PRO A 34 0.82 9.13 7.64
CA PRO A 34 -0.50 9.46 7.14
C PRO A 34 -1.34 10.06 8.27
N LEU A 35 -2.10 11.12 7.95
CA LEU A 35 -2.98 11.75 8.92
C LEU A 35 -4.01 10.73 9.40
N PRO A 36 -4.46 10.82 10.68
CA PRO A 36 -5.43 9.86 11.22
C PRO A 36 -6.72 9.76 10.40
N LYS A 37 -7.15 10.88 9.79
CA LYS A 37 -8.33 10.94 8.90
C LYS A 37 -8.13 10.21 7.57
N ASP A 38 -6.89 10.17 7.06
CA ASP A 38 -6.56 9.56 5.78
C ASP A 38 -6.28 8.06 5.92
N LYS A 39 -6.23 7.53 7.15
CA LYS A 39 -6.02 6.09 7.40
C LYS A 39 -7.30 5.32 7.08
N PRO A 40 -7.34 4.51 6.00
CA PRO A 40 -8.52 3.76 5.64
C PRO A 40 -8.91 2.74 6.72
N ILE A 41 -10.18 2.39 6.75
CA ILE A 41 -10.65 1.20 7.48
C ILE A 41 -10.34 0.01 6.59
N ARG A 42 -9.67 -1.00 7.14
CA ARG A 42 -9.24 -2.18 6.40
C ARG A 42 -9.89 -3.41 6.99
N VAL A 43 -10.60 -4.15 6.15
CA VAL A 43 -11.27 -5.41 6.53
C VAL A 43 -10.90 -6.52 5.56
N VAL A 44 -11.07 -7.74 6.03
CA VAL A 44 -10.91 -8.97 5.27
C VAL A 44 -12.29 -9.58 5.09
N ILE A 45 -12.69 -9.79 3.84
CA ILE A 45 -13.89 -10.53 3.47
C ILE A 45 -13.48 -11.95 3.14
N LYS A 46 -14.09 -12.91 3.84
CA LYS A 46 -13.95 -14.35 3.63
C LYS A 46 -15.26 -14.96 3.14
N LYS A 47 -15.17 -16.22 2.71
CA LYS A 47 -16.30 -17.05 2.23
C LYS A 47 -16.91 -16.56 0.91
N LEU A 48 -16.13 -15.84 0.11
CA LEU A 48 -16.44 -15.58 -1.30
C LEU A 48 -15.61 -16.51 -2.18
N PRO A 49 -16.16 -17.07 -3.27
CA PRO A 49 -15.42 -17.89 -4.21
C PRO A 49 -14.20 -17.17 -4.78
N ALA A 50 -13.12 -17.90 -5.02
CA ALA A 50 -11.88 -17.31 -5.55
C ALA A 50 -12.01 -16.76 -6.98
N PHE A 51 -13.05 -17.15 -7.73
CA PHE A 51 -13.33 -16.61 -9.05
C PHE A 51 -14.20 -15.34 -9.02
N THR A 52 -14.65 -14.89 -7.84
CA THR A 52 -15.43 -13.65 -7.70
C THR A 52 -14.59 -12.46 -8.14
N LYS A 53 -15.16 -11.63 -9.02
CA LYS A 53 -14.48 -10.45 -9.54
C LYS A 53 -14.44 -9.35 -8.49
N VAL A 54 -13.32 -8.64 -8.44
CA VAL A 54 -13.08 -7.53 -7.51
C VAL A 54 -14.04 -6.37 -7.79
N GLU A 55 -14.38 -6.19 -9.07
CA GLU A 55 -15.26 -5.17 -9.60
C GLU A 55 -16.70 -5.36 -9.11
N ASP A 56 -17.18 -6.60 -9.09
CA ASP A 56 -18.54 -6.93 -8.63
C ASP A 56 -18.69 -6.62 -7.13
N ILE A 57 -17.70 -7.03 -6.33
CA ILE A 57 -17.62 -6.69 -4.90
C ILE A 57 -17.62 -5.18 -4.70
N LYS A 58 -16.78 -4.45 -5.47
CA LYS A 58 -16.68 -3.00 -5.36
C LYS A 58 -18.00 -2.32 -5.71
N LYS A 59 -18.65 -2.75 -6.80
CA LYS A 59 -19.93 -2.19 -7.26
C LYS A 59 -21.02 -2.37 -6.21
N GLU A 60 -21.19 -3.58 -5.68
CA GLU A 60 -22.24 -3.84 -4.70
C GLU A 60 -22.01 -3.07 -3.39
N LEU A 61 -20.75 -2.95 -2.94
CA LEU A 61 -20.43 -2.14 -1.76
C LEU A 61 -20.77 -0.66 -1.97
N ILE A 62 -20.53 -0.12 -3.17
CA ILE A 62 -20.91 1.25 -3.53
C ILE A 62 -22.44 1.41 -3.55
N GLU A 63 -23.17 0.42 -4.06
CA GLU A 63 -24.64 0.40 -4.04
C GLU A 63 -25.19 0.38 -2.61
N LYS A 64 -24.49 -0.26 -1.66
CA LYS A 64 -24.77 -0.20 -0.22
C LYS A 64 -24.32 1.12 0.44
N GLN A 65 -23.95 2.14 -0.34
CA GLN A 65 -23.50 3.46 0.11
C GLN A 65 -22.20 3.45 0.93
N ILE A 66 -21.36 2.41 0.76
CA ILE A 66 -20.07 2.31 1.44
C ILE A 66 -19.00 2.93 0.54
N PRO A 67 -18.26 3.96 1.01
CA PRO A 67 -17.19 4.60 0.25
C PRO A 67 -15.95 3.70 0.19
N VAL A 68 -15.88 2.88 -0.87
CA VAL A 68 -14.78 1.96 -1.11
C VAL A 68 -13.62 2.66 -1.81
N LEU A 69 -12.45 2.63 -1.19
CA LEU A 69 -11.20 3.15 -1.75
C LEU A 69 -10.51 2.10 -2.61
N ASN A 70 -10.42 0.87 -2.11
CA ASN A 70 -9.71 -0.21 -2.78
C ASN A 70 -10.29 -1.58 -2.42
N VAL A 71 -10.29 -2.50 -3.38
CA VAL A 71 -10.60 -3.91 -3.16
C VAL A 71 -9.51 -4.70 -3.86
N ARG A 72 -8.96 -5.71 -3.17
CA ARG A 72 -7.98 -6.62 -3.78
C ARG A 72 -8.21 -8.03 -3.29
N GLN A 73 -8.00 -9.00 -4.17
CA GLN A 73 -7.95 -10.39 -3.78
C GLN A 73 -6.60 -10.72 -3.14
N VAL A 74 -6.59 -11.59 -2.13
CA VAL A 74 -5.35 -12.12 -1.57
C VAL A 74 -4.80 -13.19 -2.50
N ILE A 75 -3.53 -13.06 -2.85
CA ILE A 75 -2.81 -14.03 -3.67
C ILE A 75 -1.68 -14.66 -2.86
N LYS A 76 -1.37 -15.92 -3.14
CA LYS A 76 -0.20 -16.63 -2.62
C LYS A 76 0.67 -17.04 -3.80
N ASN A 77 1.97 -16.81 -3.70
CA ASN A 77 2.92 -17.40 -4.63
C ASN A 77 3.42 -18.73 -4.05
N VAL A 78 3.28 -19.81 -4.80
CA VAL A 78 3.79 -21.15 -4.46
C VAL A 78 4.60 -21.62 -5.66
N ASP A 79 5.90 -21.77 -5.49
CA ASP A 79 6.83 -22.25 -6.52
C ASP A 79 6.74 -21.50 -7.87
N GLY A 80 6.47 -20.19 -7.82
CA GLY A 80 6.32 -19.34 -9.01
C GLY A 80 4.89 -19.22 -9.52
N GLU A 81 3.98 -20.09 -9.08
CA GLU A 81 2.57 -20.04 -9.46
C GLU A 81 1.77 -19.10 -8.56
N ILE A 82 0.89 -18.29 -9.16
CA ILE A 82 0.01 -17.37 -8.45
C ILE A 82 -1.32 -18.06 -8.15
N ILE A 83 -1.57 -18.32 -6.87
CA ILE A 83 -2.81 -18.90 -6.38
C ILE A 83 -3.71 -17.79 -5.83
N LYS A 84 -4.91 -17.65 -6.41
CA LYS A 84 -5.97 -16.74 -5.93
C LYS A 84 -6.71 -17.36 -4.75
N LEU A 85 -6.70 -16.69 -3.60
CA LEU A 85 -7.40 -17.18 -2.41
C LEU A 85 -8.85 -16.68 -2.37
N PRO A 86 -9.77 -17.42 -1.74
CA PRO A 86 -11.15 -16.99 -1.48
C PRO A 86 -11.21 -15.95 -0.34
N THR A 87 -10.38 -14.92 -0.42
CA THR A 87 -10.19 -13.90 0.60
C THR A 87 -9.89 -12.57 -0.07
N PHE A 88 -10.61 -11.54 0.33
CA PHE A 88 -10.53 -10.20 -0.26
C PHE A 88 -10.23 -9.19 0.83
N VAL A 89 -9.35 -8.24 0.54
CA VAL A 89 -9.07 -7.09 1.42
C VAL A 89 -9.79 -5.89 0.85
N VAL A 90 -10.65 -5.29 1.67
CA VAL A 90 -11.40 -4.08 1.32
C VAL A 90 -10.89 -2.93 2.19
N GLU A 91 -10.65 -1.80 1.54
CA GLU A 91 -10.26 -0.55 2.17
C GLU A 91 -11.37 0.48 1.93
N THR A 92 -11.93 1.03 3.02
CA THR A 92 -12.98 2.05 2.97
C THR A 92 -12.50 3.33 3.64
N GLU A 93 -13.16 4.45 3.32
CA GLU A 93 -12.87 5.71 3.98
C GLU A 93 -13.13 5.64 5.49
N ARG A 94 -12.38 6.43 6.26
CA ARG A 94 -12.63 6.58 7.70
C ARG A 94 -13.81 7.53 7.95
N SER A 95 -15.00 7.07 7.62
CA SER A 95 -16.26 7.79 7.78
C SER A 95 -17.31 6.92 8.49
N VAL A 96 -18.45 7.52 8.83
CA VAL A 96 -19.60 6.76 9.39
C VAL A 96 -20.09 5.71 8.40
N GLN A 97 -20.18 6.09 7.12
CA GLN A 97 -20.54 5.18 6.03
C GLN A 97 -19.50 4.07 5.84
N GLY A 98 -18.21 4.41 5.87
CA GLY A 98 -17.13 3.44 5.71
C GLY A 98 -17.11 2.36 6.81
N LYS A 99 -17.56 2.67 8.03
CA LYS A 99 -17.71 1.71 9.14
C LYS A 99 -18.85 0.71 8.95
N LEU A 100 -19.81 0.99 8.07
CA LEU A 100 -20.91 0.06 7.80
C LEU A 100 -20.42 -1.25 7.17
N ILE A 101 -19.20 -1.27 6.61
CA ILE A 101 -18.55 -2.48 6.10
C ILE A 101 -18.51 -3.61 7.14
N ASP A 102 -18.38 -3.29 8.42
CA ASP A 102 -18.31 -4.28 9.51
C ASP A 102 -19.65 -5.03 9.71
N LYS A 103 -20.75 -4.48 9.17
CA LYS A 103 -22.11 -5.04 9.29
C LYS A 103 -22.56 -5.78 8.04
N VAL A 104 -21.75 -5.82 6.97
CA VAL A 104 -22.11 -6.50 5.73
C VAL A 104 -22.05 -8.01 5.95
N THR A 105 -23.18 -8.67 5.73
CA THR A 105 -23.33 -10.12 5.91
C THR A 105 -23.42 -10.88 4.59
N HIS A 106 -23.77 -10.20 3.51
CA HIS A 106 -23.92 -10.80 2.19
C HIS A 106 -23.30 -9.91 1.12
N LEU A 107 -22.67 -10.57 0.15
CA LEU A 107 -22.23 -10.00 -1.12
C LEU A 107 -22.45 -11.04 -2.22
N THR A 108 -22.85 -10.62 -3.41
CA THR A 108 -23.09 -11.46 -4.58
C THR A 108 -24.06 -12.61 -4.27
N ASP A 109 -25.10 -12.35 -3.48
CA ASP A 109 -26.07 -13.32 -2.97
C ASP A 109 -25.48 -14.45 -2.10
N LEU A 110 -24.23 -14.30 -1.67
CA LEU A 110 -23.51 -15.25 -0.83
C LEU A 110 -23.32 -14.69 0.57
N GLY A 111 -23.49 -15.55 1.58
CA GLY A 111 -23.17 -15.24 2.97
C GLY A 111 -21.66 -15.12 3.18
N ILE A 112 -21.21 -13.99 3.71
CA ILE A 112 -19.79 -13.68 3.90
C ILE A 112 -19.41 -13.59 5.38
N THR A 113 -18.12 -13.41 5.64
CA THR A 113 -17.61 -13.05 6.97
C THR A 113 -16.65 -11.88 6.82
N VAL A 114 -16.90 -10.80 7.56
CA VAL A 114 -16.05 -9.61 7.61
C VAL A 114 -15.22 -9.63 8.89
N GLU A 115 -13.91 -9.59 8.74
CA GLU A 115 -12.95 -9.54 9.85
C GLU A 115 -12.10 -8.27 9.77
N ARG A 116 -11.60 -7.79 10.92
CA ARG A 116 -10.62 -6.69 10.92
C ARG A 116 -9.31 -7.16 10.26
N PHE A 117 -8.73 -6.29 9.43
CA PHE A 117 -7.41 -6.56 8.89
C PHE A 117 -6.35 -6.43 9.99
N ASN A 118 -5.76 -7.56 10.39
CA ASN A 118 -4.66 -7.58 11.36
C ASN A 118 -3.33 -7.34 10.64
N THR A 119 -2.61 -6.30 11.04
CA THR A 119 -1.24 -6.08 10.61
C THR A 119 -0.30 -6.94 11.45
N THR A 120 0.74 -7.50 10.81
CA THR A 120 1.82 -8.18 11.53
C THR A 120 2.39 -7.26 12.62
N PRO A 121 2.53 -7.73 13.86
CA PRO A 121 3.09 -6.94 14.95
C PRO A 121 4.57 -6.61 14.67
N GLY A 122 5.02 -5.44 15.13
CA GLY A 122 6.40 -4.99 15.02
C GLY A 122 6.61 -3.77 14.12
N PRO A 123 7.81 -3.17 14.13
CA PRO A 123 8.11 -2.00 13.33
C PRO A 123 8.19 -2.37 11.85
N LYS A 124 7.41 -1.67 11.02
CA LYS A 124 7.47 -1.84 9.56
C LYS A 124 8.80 -1.37 9.01
N GLN A 125 9.44 -2.18 8.17
CA GLN A 125 10.59 -1.75 7.37
C GLN A 125 10.12 -0.92 6.18
N CYS A 126 10.77 0.22 5.95
CA CYS A 126 10.51 1.06 4.80
C CYS A 126 11.29 0.53 3.59
N HIS A 127 10.60 -0.03 2.59
CA HIS A 127 11.23 -0.54 1.36
C HIS A 127 11.87 0.54 0.47
N ASN A 128 11.80 1.82 0.85
CA ASN A 128 12.54 2.89 0.18
C ASN A 128 13.94 3.06 0.79
N CYS A 129 14.03 3.46 2.06
CA CYS A 129 15.31 3.78 2.71
C CYS A 129 15.86 2.68 3.63
N GLN A 130 15.15 1.55 3.73
CA GLN A 130 15.45 0.39 4.59
C GLN A 130 15.44 0.65 6.11
N ARG A 131 15.14 1.87 6.56
CA ARG A 131 14.90 2.18 7.98
C ARG A 131 13.56 1.63 8.47
N TYR A 132 13.45 1.43 9.78
CA TYR A 132 12.24 0.93 10.43
C TYR A 132 11.33 2.07 10.91
N GLY A 133 10.05 1.73 11.13
CA GLY A 133 9.09 2.59 11.83
C GLY A 133 8.18 3.44 10.94
N HIS A 134 8.38 3.45 9.61
CA HIS A 134 7.53 4.21 8.68
C HIS A 134 7.30 3.46 7.37
N SER A 135 6.36 3.94 6.55
CA SER A 135 6.01 3.34 5.26
C SER A 135 6.66 4.08 4.09
N ARG A 136 6.87 3.38 2.96
CA ARG A 136 7.44 3.95 1.73
C ARG A 136 6.68 5.18 1.23
N GLY A 137 5.35 5.18 1.30
CA GLY A 137 4.52 6.27 0.76
C GLY A 137 4.73 7.64 1.43
N HIS A 138 5.32 7.66 2.63
CA HIS A 138 5.61 8.89 3.38
C HIS A 138 7.11 9.05 3.64
N CYS A 139 7.94 8.40 2.83
CA CYS A 139 9.39 8.44 2.96
C CYS A 139 9.97 9.35 1.87
N LYS A 140 10.72 10.38 2.27
CA LYS A 140 11.49 11.27 1.39
C LYS A 140 12.99 11.14 1.60
N HIS A 141 13.42 10.05 2.24
CA HIS A 141 14.84 9.72 2.36
C HIS A 141 15.36 9.14 1.04
N GLN A 142 16.68 9.23 0.85
CA GLN A 142 17.36 8.57 -0.26
C GLN A 142 17.06 7.07 -0.29
N ALA A 143 16.73 6.56 -1.49
CA ALA A 143 16.49 5.14 -1.70
C ALA A 143 17.75 4.32 -1.38
N ARG A 144 17.54 3.15 -0.79
CA ARG A 144 18.58 2.17 -0.50
C ARG A 144 18.14 0.79 -0.95
N CYS A 145 19.04 0.06 -1.59
CA CYS A 145 18.77 -1.27 -2.07
C CYS A 145 18.77 -2.28 -0.92
N LEU A 146 17.77 -3.16 -0.87
CA LEU A 146 17.69 -4.22 0.14
C LEU A 146 18.78 -5.30 -0.05
N LYS A 147 19.31 -5.45 -1.27
CA LYS A 147 20.32 -6.46 -1.61
C LYS A 147 21.74 -6.01 -1.27
N CYS A 148 22.11 -4.80 -1.66
CA CYS A 148 23.49 -4.28 -1.52
C CYS A 148 23.65 -3.12 -0.53
N GLY A 149 22.57 -2.47 -0.10
CA GLY A 149 22.65 -1.28 0.76
C GLY A 149 22.99 0.04 0.04
N GLU A 150 23.31 -0.02 -1.26
CA GLU A 150 23.69 1.13 -2.07
C GLU A 150 22.51 2.05 -2.40
N LYS A 151 22.85 3.27 -2.86
CA LYS A 151 21.92 4.39 -3.11
C LYS A 151 21.09 4.22 -4.39
N HIS A 152 20.34 3.12 -4.50
CA HIS A 152 19.40 2.89 -5.58
C HIS A 152 18.16 2.12 -5.08
N PRO A 153 17.00 2.26 -5.74
CA PRO A 153 15.85 1.39 -5.52
C PRO A 153 16.18 -0.09 -5.72
N THR A 154 15.56 -0.95 -4.90
CA THR A 154 15.80 -2.41 -4.95
C THR A 154 15.36 -3.05 -6.28
N HIS A 155 14.43 -2.41 -6.99
CA HIS A 155 13.91 -2.89 -8.28
C HIS A 155 14.76 -2.46 -9.48
N GLU A 156 15.75 -1.59 -9.26
CA GLU A 156 16.72 -1.22 -10.30
C GLU A 156 17.86 -2.24 -10.38
N TYR A 157 18.66 -2.14 -11.44
CA TYR A 157 19.81 -3.01 -11.67
C TYR A 157 20.76 -2.95 -10.48
N CYS A 158 20.96 -4.09 -9.82
CA CYS A 158 21.81 -4.25 -8.66
C CYS A 158 23.05 -5.05 -9.05
N PHE A 159 24.24 -4.45 -8.94
CA PHE A 159 25.51 -5.09 -9.27
C PHE A 159 25.88 -6.25 -8.34
N LEU A 160 25.36 -6.27 -7.11
CA LEU A 160 25.45 -7.43 -6.24
C LEU A 160 24.38 -8.46 -6.64
N ASN A 161 24.86 -9.62 -7.09
CA ASN A 161 24.15 -10.86 -7.44
C ASN A 161 23.71 -11.08 -8.90
N ASN A 162 24.07 -10.25 -9.90
CA ASN A 162 23.70 -10.50 -11.31
C ASN A 162 22.19 -10.75 -11.56
N VAL A 163 21.31 -10.38 -10.63
CA VAL A 163 19.87 -10.63 -10.75
C VAL A 163 19.18 -9.39 -11.30
N TYR A 164 18.94 -9.38 -12.61
CA TYR A 164 17.97 -8.50 -13.25
C TYR A 164 16.56 -8.90 -12.76
N ILE A 165 15.90 -8.03 -11.99
CA ILE A 165 14.48 -8.18 -11.72
C ILE A 165 13.77 -7.25 -12.69
N GLN A 166 13.18 -7.82 -13.75
CA GLN A 166 12.25 -7.06 -14.57
C GLN A 166 11.18 -6.44 -13.67
N PRO A 167 10.87 -5.14 -13.80
CA PRO A 167 9.66 -4.61 -13.19
C PRO A 167 8.47 -5.43 -13.73
N PRO A 168 7.48 -5.82 -12.91
CA PRO A 168 6.26 -6.41 -13.43
C PRO A 168 5.68 -5.42 -14.45
N SER A 169 5.68 -5.83 -15.71
CA SER A 169 5.26 -5.02 -16.84
C SER A 169 3.85 -4.51 -16.60
N ALA A 170 3.71 -3.22 -16.35
CA ALA A 170 2.51 -2.52 -16.74
C ALA A 170 2.54 -2.51 -18.27
N GLU A 171 1.73 -3.36 -18.89
CA GLU A 171 1.49 -3.36 -20.34
C GLU A 171 1.21 -1.93 -20.80
N HIS A 172 2.17 -1.31 -21.50
CA HIS A 172 1.94 -0.21 -22.41
C HIS A 172 2.85 -0.45 -23.60
N ASN A 173 2.23 -0.89 -24.70
CA ASN A 173 2.84 -0.99 -26.01
C ASN A 173 3.45 0.36 -26.40
N HIS A 174 4.76 0.40 -26.60
CA HIS A 174 5.37 1.37 -27.49
C HIS A 174 6.38 0.64 -28.35
N GLU A 175 6.08 0.59 -29.65
CA GLU A 175 6.98 0.18 -30.72
C GLU A 175 8.34 0.85 -30.55
N ILE A 176 9.39 0.04 -30.48
CA ILE A 176 10.76 0.54 -30.60
C ILE A 176 11.08 0.54 -32.10
N LEU A 177 11.16 1.74 -32.67
CA LEU A 177 11.81 1.98 -33.95
C LEU A 177 13.29 1.62 -33.81
N LEU A 178 13.77 0.73 -34.67
CA LEU A 178 15.18 0.52 -34.93
C LEU A 178 15.71 1.78 -35.64
N TYR A 179 16.82 2.33 -35.14
CA TYR A 179 17.71 3.15 -35.97
C TYR A 179 18.99 2.34 -36.20
N ASP A 180 19.48 2.46 -37.43
CA ASP A 180 20.47 1.62 -38.13
C ASP A 180 21.79 1.34 -37.39
#